data_AF-A0A1M6TFK3-F1
#
_entry.id   AF-A0A1M6TFK3-F1
#
_cell.length_a   1.000
_cell.length_b   1.000
_cell.length_c   1.000
_cell.angle_alpha   90.00
_cell.angle_beta   90.00
_cell.angle_gamma   90.00
#
_symmetry.space_group_name_H-M   'P 1'
#
loop_
_entity.id
_entity.type
_entity.pdbx_description
1 polymer ?
#
loop_
_entity_poly.entity_id
_entity_poly.type
_entity_poly.pdbx_seq_one_letter_code
_entity_poly.pdbx_strand_id
1 'polypeptide(L)'
;MKNLFFIFLLVSVPLYSQASKNIDSLFLVKDYLQNIRTTVNSKINNQKKTEKLDSLIRTATKYKTIFDRNIRAIVKIREEETELRTAINFILQSMVLYRSDLKDRSENRTEILYLNKNIPILINKIYYHTRMVNSAKYQQ
;
A
#
# COMPACT_ATOMS: atom_id res chain seq x y z
N MET A 1 4.83 -58.47 8.53
CA MET A 1 3.78 -57.70 7.85
C MET A 1 3.13 -56.72 8.83
N LYS A 2 3.42 -55.43 8.71
CA LYS A 2 2.52 -54.29 9.01
C LYS A 2 3.35 -53.00 8.93
N ASN A 3 3.57 -52.51 7.71
CA ASN A 3 3.96 -51.12 7.52
C ASN A 3 2.66 -50.30 7.62
N LEU A 4 2.54 -49.56 8.72
CA LEU A 4 1.39 -48.71 9.00
C LEU A 4 1.40 -47.55 7.99
N PHE A 5 0.32 -47.50 7.21
CA PHE A 5 0.00 -46.48 6.23
C PHE A 5 0.01 -45.09 6.88
N PHE A 6 1.00 -44.26 6.56
CA PHE A 6 1.08 -42.86 6.99
C PHE A 6 0.91 -41.94 5.78
N ILE A 7 -0.22 -42.02 5.09
CA ILE A 7 -0.52 -41.14 3.95
C ILE A 7 -2.01 -40.86 3.94
N PHE A 8 -2.40 -39.64 4.36
CA PHE A 8 -3.50 -38.80 3.83
C PHE A 8 -4.02 -37.82 4.90
N LEU A 9 -3.19 -36.83 5.29
CA LEU A 9 -3.67 -35.59 5.92
C LEU A 9 -2.95 -34.39 5.31
N LEU A 10 -2.82 -34.38 3.98
CA LEU A 10 -2.63 -33.12 3.25
C LEU A 10 -4.02 -32.53 3.01
N VAL A 11 -4.59 -32.01 4.09
CA VAL A 11 -5.78 -31.14 4.03
C VAL A 11 -5.40 -29.98 3.13
N SER A 12 -6.03 -29.90 1.96
CA SER A 12 -5.96 -28.76 1.06
C SER A 12 -6.30 -27.50 1.84
N VAL A 13 -5.29 -26.73 2.24
CA VAL A 13 -5.53 -25.47 2.94
C VAL A 13 -6.28 -24.56 1.98
N PRO A 14 -7.46 -24.02 2.37
CA PRO A 14 -8.26 -23.21 1.46
C PRO A 14 -7.47 -21.95 1.06
N LEU A 15 -7.26 -21.78 -0.26
CA LEU A 15 -6.70 -20.58 -0.90
C LEU A 15 -7.34 -19.26 -0.40
N TYR A 16 -8.55 -19.34 0.15
CA TYR A 16 -9.33 -18.24 0.71
C TYR A 16 -8.68 -17.54 1.92
N SER A 17 -7.98 -18.26 2.80
CA SER A 17 -7.30 -17.67 3.97
C SER A 17 -6.11 -16.79 3.56
N GLN A 18 -5.44 -17.16 2.46
CA GLN A 18 -4.34 -16.36 1.90
C GLN A 18 -4.87 -15.02 1.35
N ALA A 19 -6.04 -15.03 0.71
CA ALA A 19 -6.62 -13.83 0.10
C ALA A 19 -7.08 -12.78 1.13
N SER A 20 -7.67 -13.19 2.26
CA SER A 20 -8.06 -12.24 3.33
C SER A 20 -6.84 -11.57 3.96
N LYS A 21 -5.80 -12.35 4.29
CA LYS A 21 -4.54 -11.84 4.85
C LYS A 21 -3.85 -10.83 3.93
N ASN A 22 -3.92 -11.06 2.61
CA ASN A 22 -3.35 -10.13 1.62
C ASN A 22 -4.15 -8.82 1.55
N ILE A 23 -5.48 -8.88 1.63
CA ILE A 23 -6.36 -7.72 1.68
C ILE A 23 -6.10 -6.87 2.93
N ASP A 24 -6.02 -7.50 4.11
CA ASP A 24 -5.72 -6.81 5.37
C ASP A 24 -4.36 -6.11 5.29
N SER A 25 -3.36 -6.79 4.70
CA SER A 25 -2.04 -6.23 4.46
C SER A 25 -2.08 -5.00 3.53
N LEU A 26 -2.97 -4.97 2.54
CA LEU A 26 -3.15 -3.82 1.66
C LEU A 26 -3.91 -2.67 2.35
N PHE A 27 -4.77 -2.95 3.32
CA PHE A 27 -5.36 -1.90 4.15
C PHE A 27 -4.34 -1.20 5.03
N LEU A 28 -3.32 -1.91 5.53
CA LEU A 28 -2.19 -1.27 6.21
C LEU A 28 -1.45 -0.28 5.30
N VAL A 29 -1.30 -0.60 4.00
CA VAL A 29 -0.70 0.32 3.02
C VAL A 29 -1.61 1.52 2.78
N LYS A 30 -2.92 1.30 2.67
CA LYS A 30 -3.91 2.38 2.55
C LYS A 30 -3.84 3.34 3.74
N ASP A 31 -3.74 2.85 4.96
CA ASP A 31 -3.63 3.70 6.16
C ASP A 31 -2.31 4.47 6.17
N TYR A 32 -1.22 3.83 5.76
CA TYR A 32 0.07 4.49 5.59
C TYR A 32 0.00 5.64 4.56
N LEU A 33 -0.61 5.42 3.40
CA LEU A 33 -0.81 6.45 2.38
C LEU A 33 -1.71 7.60 2.91
N GLN A 34 -2.75 7.27 3.68
CA GLN A 34 -3.57 8.29 4.35
C GLN A 34 -2.76 9.11 5.35
N ASN A 35 -1.86 8.48 6.11
CA ASN A 35 -0.99 9.19 7.05
C ASN A 35 -0.03 10.15 6.35
N ILE A 36 0.49 9.80 5.17
CA ILE A 36 1.24 10.73 4.32
C ILE A 36 0.37 11.93 3.97
N ARG A 37 -0.82 11.69 3.40
CA ARG A 37 -1.74 12.75 2.98
C ARG A 37 -2.16 13.66 4.14
N THR A 38 -2.48 13.08 5.29
CA THR A 38 -2.83 13.85 6.50
C THR A 38 -1.65 14.69 6.97
N THR A 39 -0.43 14.14 6.92
CA THR A 39 0.77 14.88 7.33
C THR A 39 1.02 16.08 6.42
N VAL A 40 0.96 15.91 5.10
CA VAL A 40 1.24 17.03 4.17
C VAL A 40 0.22 18.17 4.30
N ASN A 41 -1.06 17.83 4.50
CA ASN A 41 -2.15 18.79 4.66
C ASN A 41 -2.32 19.35 6.08
N SER A 42 -1.60 18.80 7.06
CA SER A 42 -1.76 19.25 8.44
C SER A 42 -1.33 20.71 8.60
N LYS A 43 -2.05 21.46 9.45
CA LYS A 43 -1.77 22.85 9.81
C LYS A 43 -0.69 22.98 10.91
N ILE A 44 0.07 21.92 11.17
CA ILE A 44 1.18 21.96 12.13
C ILE A 44 2.37 22.71 11.52
N ASN A 45 3.26 23.21 12.38
CA ASN A 45 4.47 23.90 11.93
C ASN A 45 5.39 22.98 11.09
N ASN A 46 6.26 23.59 10.28
CA ASN A 46 7.13 22.85 9.35
C ASN A 46 8.06 21.88 10.08
N GLN A 47 8.59 22.22 11.26
CA GLN A 47 9.46 21.32 12.02
C GLN A 47 8.75 20.01 12.38
N LYS A 48 7.56 20.09 13.00
CA LYS A 48 6.75 18.91 13.35
C LYS A 48 6.31 18.12 12.12
N LYS A 49 6.05 18.82 11.00
CA LYS A 49 5.71 18.18 9.73
C LYS A 49 6.90 17.38 9.18
N THR A 50 8.10 17.95 9.21
CA THR A 50 9.36 17.30 8.84
C THR A 50 9.62 16.07 9.70
N GLU A 51 9.47 16.15 11.03
CA GLU A 51 9.66 15.01 11.94
C GLU A 51 8.69 13.84 11.63
N LYS A 52 7.42 14.16 11.35
CA LYS A 52 6.44 13.15 10.93
C LYS A 52 6.80 12.53 9.59
N LEU A 53 7.21 13.34 8.61
CA LEU A 53 7.66 12.83 7.31
C LEU A 53 8.91 11.98 7.43
N ASP A 54 9.88 12.34 8.28
CA ASP A 54 11.05 11.51 8.56
C ASP A 54 10.65 10.13 9.09
N SER A 55 9.66 10.06 9.98
CA SER A 55 9.12 8.79 10.47
C SER A 55 8.43 7.95 9.37
N LEU A 56 7.65 8.59 8.51
CA LEU A 56 6.99 7.94 7.38
C LEU A 56 8.01 7.46 6.34
N ILE A 57 9.07 8.23 6.08
CA ILE A 57 10.16 7.88 5.16
C ILE A 57 10.92 6.65 5.70
N ARG A 58 11.25 6.60 7.00
CA ARG A 58 11.90 5.43 7.61
C ARG A 58 11.13 4.13 7.43
N THR A 59 9.80 4.21 7.37
CA THR A 59 8.93 3.04 7.20
C THR A 59 8.49 2.80 5.75
N ALA A 60 8.89 3.66 4.80
CA ALA A 60 8.49 3.58 3.40
C ALA A 60 8.82 2.22 2.76
N THR A 61 10.04 1.72 2.96
CA THR A 61 10.48 0.44 2.41
C THR A 61 9.64 -0.74 2.92
N LYS A 62 9.23 -0.69 4.20
CA LYS A 62 8.35 -1.72 4.78
C LYS A 62 7.00 -1.73 4.07
N TYR A 63 6.33 -0.58 3.96
CA TYR A 63 5.01 -0.50 3.34
C TYR A 63 5.05 -0.75 1.83
N LYS A 64 6.11 -0.32 1.14
CA LYS A 64 6.36 -0.70 -0.25
C LYS A 64 6.47 -2.21 -0.41
N THR A 65 7.24 -2.87 0.46
CA THR A 65 7.41 -4.33 0.42
C THR A 65 6.08 -5.05 0.68
N ILE A 66 5.29 -4.57 1.64
CA ILE A 66 3.95 -5.10 1.92
C ILE A 66 3.07 -4.94 0.67
N PHE A 67 3.05 -3.74 0.07
CA PHE A 67 2.30 -3.50 -1.16
C PHE A 67 2.72 -4.46 -2.27
N ASP A 68 4.03 -4.55 -2.52
CA ASP A 68 4.60 -5.33 -3.60
C ASP A 68 4.28 -6.83 -3.49
N ARG A 69 4.25 -7.37 -2.26
CA ARG A 69 3.94 -8.78 -2.02
C ARG A 69 2.47 -9.10 -2.19
N ASN A 70 1.59 -8.15 -1.89
CA ASN A 70 0.15 -8.40 -1.77
C ASN A 70 -0.66 -7.92 -2.98
N ILE A 71 -0.16 -6.97 -3.78
CA ILE A 71 -0.94 -6.37 -4.86
C ILE A 71 -1.33 -7.39 -5.96
N ARG A 72 -0.48 -8.39 -6.22
CA ARG A 72 -0.77 -9.51 -7.15
C ARG A 72 -1.97 -10.36 -6.73
N ALA A 73 -2.30 -10.37 -5.44
CA ALA A 73 -3.43 -11.12 -4.95
C ALA A 73 -4.78 -10.50 -5.36
N ILE A 74 -4.78 -9.20 -5.72
CA ILE A 74 -6.01 -8.48 -6.07
C ILE A 74 -6.03 -7.93 -7.49
N VAL A 75 -4.88 -7.76 -8.15
CA VAL A 75 -4.78 -7.31 -9.54
C VAL A 75 -4.34 -8.46 -10.44
N LYS A 76 -5.21 -8.86 -11.37
CA LYS A 76 -4.94 -9.96 -12.31
C LYS A 76 -4.21 -9.50 -13.59
N ILE A 77 -4.36 -8.23 -13.95
CA ILE A 77 -3.78 -7.64 -15.16
C ILE A 77 -2.38 -7.13 -14.83
N ARG A 78 -1.35 -7.68 -15.49
CA ARG A 78 0.07 -7.37 -15.22
C ARG A 78 0.42 -5.90 -15.47
N GLU A 79 -0.14 -5.30 -16.51
CA GLU A 79 0.08 -3.88 -16.83
C GLU A 79 -0.46 -3.00 -15.71
N GLU A 80 -1.70 -3.23 -15.29
CA GLU A 80 -2.30 -2.50 -14.17
C GLU A 80 -1.54 -2.70 -12.86
N GLU A 81 -1.07 -3.92 -12.58
CA GLU A 81 -0.20 -4.19 -11.43
C GLU A 81 1.07 -3.32 -11.48
N THR A 82 1.66 -3.20 -12.66
CA THR A 82 2.87 -2.39 -12.90
C THR A 82 2.58 -0.90 -12.70
N GLU A 83 1.45 -0.40 -13.21
CA GLU A 83 1.02 0.98 -12.97
C GLU A 83 0.87 1.27 -11.47
N LEU A 84 0.26 0.36 -10.71
CA LEU A 84 0.04 0.54 -9.29
C LEU A 84 1.35 0.55 -8.49
N ARG A 85 2.31 -0.30 -8.87
CA ARG A 85 3.67 -0.30 -8.29
C ARG A 85 4.41 0.99 -8.62
N THR A 86 4.26 1.48 -9.84
CA THR A 86 4.84 2.76 -10.25
C THR A 86 4.21 3.92 -9.47
N ALA A 87 2.90 3.92 -9.27
CA ALA A 87 2.19 4.94 -8.51
C ALA A 87 2.67 5.02 -7.05
N ILE A 88 2.84 3.90 -6.36
CA ILE A 88 3.37 3.93 -4.98
C ILE A 88 4.81 4.45 -4.95
N ASN A 89 5.65 4.09 -5.93
CA ASN A 89 7.02 4.59 -6.00
C ASN A 89 7.07 6.11 -6.13
N PHE A 90 6.27 6.68 -7.04
CA PHE A 90 6.24 8.13 -7.21
C PHE A 90 5.67 8.85 -5.98
N ILE A 91 4.64 8.31 -5.33
CA ILE A 91 4.15 8.88 -4.07
C ILE A 91 5.26 8.91 -3.00
N LEU A 92 6.04 7.84 -2.87
CA LEU A 92 7.14 7.79 -1.90
C LEU A 92 8.26 8.78 -2.26
N GLN A 93 8.59 8.93 -3.54
CA GLN A 93 9.58 9.91 -4.01
C GLN A 93 9.10 11.34 -3.75
N SER A 94 7.86 11.67 -4.12
CA SER A 94 7.24 12.97 -3.86
C SER A 94 7.18 13.31 -2.37
N MET A 95 6.96 12.32 -1.50
CA MET A 95 7.03 12.52 -0.05
C MET A 95 8.44 12.95 0.40
N VAL A 96 9.49 12.34 -0.15
CA VAL A 96 10.89 12.69 0.16
C VAL A 96 11.21 14.09 -0.34
N LEU A 97 10.81 14.42 -1.58
CA LEU A 97 11.00 15.75 -2.17
C LEU A 97 10.31 16.83 -1.33
N TYR A 98 9.05 16.61 -0.97
CA TYR A 98 8.32 17.54 -0.11
C TYR A 98 8.98 17.74 1.26
N ARG A 99 9.50 16.67 1.85
CA ARG A 99 10.24 16.76 3.12
C ARG A 99 11.49 17.62 2.95
N SER A 100 12.20 17.52 1.83
CA SER A 100 13.37 18.36 1.53
C SER A 100 12.96 19.83 1.35
N ASP A 101 11.89 20.10 0.60
CA ASP A 101 11.34 21.45 0.44
C ASP A 101 11.03 22.12 1.80
N LEU A 102 10.46 21.37 2.75
CA LEU A 102 10.17 21.89 4.09
C LEU A 102 11.44 22.27 4.88
N LYS A 103 12.55 21.55 4.68
CA LYS A 103 13.83 21.85 5.34
C LYS A 103 14.51 23.07 4.73
N ASP A 104 14.44 23.19 3.41
CA ASP A 104 15.04 24.29 2.67
C ASP A 104 14.16 25.55 2.68
N ARG A 105 13.00 25.49 3.35
CA ARG A 105 11.97 26.55 3.40
C ARG A 105 11.49 26.98 2.01
N SER A 106 11.50 26.04 1.08
CA SER A 106 10.95 26.18 -0.26
C SER A 106 9.43 26.34 -0.20
N GLU A 107 8.90 27.31 -0.92
CA GLU A 107 7.45 27.51 -1.05
C GLU A 107 6.81 26.63 -2.14
N ASN A 108 7.56 25.68 -2.70
CA ASN A 108 7.09 24.81 -3.76
C ASN A 108 5.91 23.94 -3.29
N ARG A 109 4.76 24.10 -3.95
CA ARG A 109 3.54 23.32 -3.65
C ARG A 109 3.34 22.14 -4.59
N THR A 110 4.23 21.92 -5.55
CA THR A 110 4.11 20.88 -6.58
C THR A 110 3.93 19.50 -5.96
N GLU A 111 4.76 19.14 -4.99
CA GLU A 111 4.67 17.83 -4.34
C GLU A 111 3.41 17.66 -3.50
N ILE A 112 2.93 18.72 -2.84
CA ILE A 112 1.66 18.69 -2.11
C ILE A 112 0.51 18.41 -3.09
N LEU A 113 0.47 19.10 -4.24
CA LEU A 113 -0.54 18.90 -5.27
C LEU A 113 -0.48 17.48 -5.83
N TYR A 114 0.72 16.98 -6.13
CA TYR A 114 0.92 15.62 -6.61
C TYR A 114 0.42 14.58 -5.60
N LEU A 115 0.83 14.69 -4.34
CA LEU A 115 0.44 13.75 -3.28
C LEU A 115 -1.07 13.79 -3.04
N ASN A 116 -1.68 14.97 -3.03
CA ASN A 116 -3.13 15.12 -2.86
C ASN A 116 -3.95 14.57 -4.00
N LYS A 117 -3.43 14.61 -5.22
CA LYS A 117 -4.07 14.00 -6.39
C LYS A 117 -3.91 12.49 -6.40
N ASN A 118 -2.68 11.99 -6.23
CA ASN A 118 -2.36 10.60 -6.53
C ASN A 118 -2.61 9.63 -5.37
N ILE A 119 -2.49 10.06 -4.11
CA ILE A 119 -2.78 9.19 -2.96
C ILE A 119 -4.24 8.70 -2.98
N PRO A 120 -5.27 9.56 -3.14
CA PRO A 120 -6.65 9.10 -3.22
C PRO A 120 -6.89 8.16 -4.40
N ILE A 121 -6.28 8.42 -5.56
CA ILE A 121 -6.41 7.56 -6.74
C ILE A 121 -5.88 6.15 -6.44
N LEU A 122 -4.67 6.05 -5.88
CA LEU A 122 -4.09 4.75 -5.54
C LEU A 122 -4.93 4.00 -4.49
N ILE A 123 -5.39 4.70 -3.44
CA ILE A 123 -6.27 4.12 -2.42
C ILE A 123 -7.57 3.59 -3.06
N ASN A 124 -8.19 4.36 -3.95
CA ASN A 124 -9.42 3.95 -4.62
C ASN A 124 -9.20 2.74 -5.53
N LYS A 125 -8.07 2.64 -6.24
CA LYS A 125 -7.72 1.45 -7.04
C LYS A 125 -7.53 0.22 -6.13
N ILE A 126 -6.86 0.36 -4.97
CA ILE A 126 -6.73 -0.74 -3.99
C ILE A 126 -8.11 -1.21 -3.52
N TYR A 127 -9.01 -0.30 -3.16
CA TYR A 127 -10.38 -0.63 -2.74
C TYR A 127 -11.18 -1.30 -3.86
N TYR A 128 -11.11 -0.77 -5.08
CA TYR A 128 -11.81 -1.32 -6.24
C TYR A 128 -11.43 -2.81 -6.45
N HIS A 129 -10.14 -3.10 -6.54
CA HIS A 129 -9.64 -4.45 -6.77
C HIS A 129 -9.93 -5.40 -5.60
N THR A 130 -9.81 -4.90 -4.37
CA THR A 130 -10.18 -5.64 -3.16
C THR A 130 -11.66 -6.04 -3.18
N ARG A 131 -12.54 -5.11 -3.57
CA ARG A 131 -13.98 -5.38 -3.68
C ARG A 131 -14.28 -6.40 -4.78
N MET A 132 -13.64 -6.27 -5.94
CA MET A 132 -13.80 -7.23 -7.05
C MET A 132 -13.44 -8.65 -6.63
N VAL A 133 -12.35 -8.83 -5.90
CA VAL A 133 -11.96 -10.14 -5.35
C VAL A 133 -13.01 -10.67 -4.38
N ASN A 134 -13.53 -9.84 -3.48
CA ASN A 134 -14.56 -10.27 -2.53
C ASN A 134 -15.88 -10.61 -3.23
N SER A 135 -16.32 -9.83 -4.24
CA SER A 135 -17.52 -10.14 -5.01
C SER A 135 -17.41 -11.46 -5.78
N ALA A 136 -16.25 -11.75 -6.36
CA ALA A 136 -15.99 -13.02 -7.05
C ALA A 136 -16.01 -14.23 -6.10
N LYS A 137 -15.74 -14.05 -4.80
CA LYS A 137 -15.81 -15.13 -3.79
C LYS A 137 -17.24 -15.56 -3.46
N TYR A 138 -18.25 -14.70 -3.66
CA TYR A 138 -19.66 -15.00 -3.34
C TYR A 138 -20.47 -15.50 -4.54
N GLN A 139 -19.81 -15.69 -5.69
CA GLN A 139 -20.42 -16.21 -6.93
C GLN A 139 -19.97 -17.65 -7.26
N GLN A 140 -19.22 -18.29 -6.36
CA GLN A 140 -18.78 -19.69 -6.42
C GLN A 140 -19.32 -20.44 -5.21
#